data_AF-A0A943Z7E7-F1
#
_entry.id   AF-A0A943Z7E7-F1
#
_cell.length_a   1.000
_cell.length_b   1.000
_cell.length_c   1.000
_cell.angle_alpha   90.00
_cell.angle_beta   90.00
_cell.angle_gamma   90.00
#
_symmetry.space_group_name_H-M   'P 1'
#
loop_
_entity.id
_entity.type
_entity.pdbx_description
1 polymer ?
#
loop_
_entity_poly.entity_id
_entity_poly.type
_entity_poly.pdbx_seq_one_letter_code
_entity_poly.pdbx_strand_id
1 'polypeptide(L)' 'MARNEQTRSDFGEIRARLDEIASQVRDDELPLDAAFDLYDEAVKLGMKAAELLETADGGDAAKPDSEPMSDDEEAR' A
#
# COMPACT_ATOMS: atom_id res chain seq x y z
N MET A 1 10.06 10.77 -18.59
CA MET A 1 9.77 9.33 -18.77
C MET A 1 10.54 8.43 -17.80
N ALA A 2 11.78 8.76 -17.40
CA ALA A 2 12.57 7.95 -16.46
C ALA A 2 11.91 7.71 -15.07
N ARG A 3 11.16 8.68 -14.53
CA ARG A 3 10.51 8.55 -13.22
C ARG A 3 9.46 7.42 -13.18
N ASN A 4 8.61 7.31 -14.20
CA ASN A 4 7.58 6.27 -14.24
C ASN A 4 8.18 4.87 -14.45
N GLU A 5 9.31 4.79 -15.16
CA GLU A 5 10.05 3.53 -15.34
C GLU A 5 10.70 3.07 -14.04
N GLN A 6 11.30 3.99 -13.27
CA GLN A 6 11.80 3.71 -11.92
C GLN A 6 10.67 3.23 -10.98
N THR A 7 9.55 3.95 -10.93
CA THR A 7 8.39 3.56 -10.12
C THR A 7 7.89 2.16 -10.49
N ARG A 8 7.83 1.82 -11.78
CA ARG A 8 7.44 0.48 -12.23
C ARG A 8 8.44 -0.59 -11.79
N SER A 9 9.74 -0.28 -11.81
CA SER A 9 10.78 -1.17 -11.28
C SER A 9 10.60 -1.38 -9.78
N ASP A 10 10.41 -0.31 -9.01
CA ASP A 10 10.23 -0.36 -7.55
C ASP A 10 9.00 -1.20 -7.17
N PHE A 11 7.87 -1.03 -7.88
CA PHE A 11 6.69 -1.89 -7.70
C PHE A 11 6.97 -3.35 -8.03
N GLY A 12 7.76 -3.61 -9.08
CA GLY A 12 8.18 -4.96 -9.45
C GLY A 12 9.02 -5.63 -8.36
N GLU A 13 9.95 -4.90 -7.77
CA GLU A 13 10.80 -5.37 -6.67
C GLU A 13 9.98 -5.64 -5.40
N ILE A 14 9.08 -4.73 -5.03
CA ILE A 14 8.19 -4.91 -3.87
C ILE A 14 7.32 -6.15 -4.06
N ARG A 15 6.72 -6.32 -5.23
CA ARG A 15 5.91 -7.50 -5.54
C ARG A 15 6.73 -8.78 -5.46
N ALA A 16 7.93 -8.80 -6.03
CA ALA A 16 8.79 -9.98 -5.98
C ALA A 16 9.12 -10.38 -4.52
N ARG A 17 9.40 -9.40 -3.65
CA ARG A 17 9.65 -9.67 -2.24
C ARG A 17 8.41 -10.16 -1.50
N LEU A 18 7.22 -9.61 -1.79
CA LEU A 18 5.96 -10.09 -1.23
C LEU A 18 5.66 -11.54 -1.66
N ASP A 19 5.92 -11.89 -2.92
CA ASP A 19 5.76 -13.26 -3.43
C ASP A 19 6.73 -14.24 -2.72
N GLU A 20 7.97 -13.81 -2.45
CA GLU A 20 8.95 -14.60 -1.69
C GLU A 20 8.53 -14.80 -0.22
N ILE A 21 8.05 -13.74 0.44
CA ILE A 21 7.49 -13.83 1.80
C ILE A 21 6.31 -14.81 1.82
N ALA A 22 5.39 -14.69 0.85
CA ALA A 22 4.25 -15.58 0.73
C ALA A 22 4.65 -17.04 0.49
N SER A 23 5.77 -17.28 -0.19
CA SER A 23 6.33 -18.63 -0.34
C SER A 23 6.90 -19.16 0.97
N GLN A 24 7.62 -18.34 1.75
CA GLN A 24 8.21 -18.74 3.03
C GLN A 24 7.16 -19.02 4.10
N VAL A 25 6.12 -18.19 4.19
CA VAL A 25 5.04 -18.37 5.19
C VAL A 25 4.17 -19.61 4.92
N ARG A 26 4.23 -20.17 3.71
CA ARG A 26 3.57 -21.45 3.37
C ARG A 26 4.35 -22.68 3.83
N ASP A 27 5.57 -22.51 4.31
CA ASP A 27 6.37 -23.59 4.85
C ASP A 27 5.91 -23.92 6.27
N ASP A 28 5.43 -25.15 6.48
CA ASP A 28 4.95 -25.62 7.78
C ASP A 28 6.09 -25.77 8.81
N GLU A 29 7.36 -25.79 8.37
CA GLU A 29 8.53 -25.82 9.25
C GLU A 29 8.96 -24.43 9.74
N LEU A 30 8.33 -23.35 9.24
CA LEU A 30 8.66 -21.98 9.63
C LEU A 30 8.26 -21.70 11.09
N PRO A 31 9.19 -21.28 11.96
CA PRO A 31 8.86 -20.88 13.32
C PRO A 31 7.91 -19.69 13.35
N LEU A 32 6.98 -19.68 14.31
CA LEU A 32 5.96 -18.64 14.45
C LEU A 32 6.56 -17.22 14.58
N ASP A 33 7.63 -17.06 15.37
CA ASP A 33 8.29 -15.75 15.52
C ASP A 33 8.85 -15.25 14.18
N ALA A 34 9.45 -16.14 13.38
CA ALA A 34 9.92 -15.81 12.04
C ALA A 34 8.76 -15.49 11.08
N ALA A 35 7.61 -16.14 11.23
CA ALA A 35 6.41 -15.81 10.48
C ALA A 35 5.87 -14.41 10.82
N PHE A 36 5.94 -13.99 12.08
CA PHE A 36 5.57 -12.62 12.48
C PHE A 36 6.53 -11.57 11.91
N ASP A 37 7.84 -11.83 11.93
CA ASP A 37 8.82 -10.93 11.32
C ASP A 37 8.57 -10.74 9.82
N LEU A 38 8.24 -11.83 9.11
CA LEU A 38 7.89 -11.81 7.69
C LEU A 38 6.57 -11.06 7.42
N TYR A 39 5.59 -11.21 8.31
CA TYR A 39 4.33 -10.46 8.21
C TYR A 39 4.55 -8.95 8.38
N ASP A 40 5.34 -8.55 9.38
CA ASP A 40 5.69 -7.14 9.60
C ASP A 40 6.45 -6.54 8.42
N GLU A 41 7.34 -7.33 7.79
CA GLU A 41 8.00 -6.95 6.55
C GLU A 41 6.99 -6.74 5.41
N ALA A 42 6.05 -7.66 5.23
CA ALA A 42 5.02 -7.56 4.20
C ALA A 42 4.13 -6.31 4.38
N VAL A 43 3.77 -5.96 5.62
CA VAL A 43 3.02 -4.74 5.93
C VAL A 43 3.81 -3.50 5.51
N LYS A 44 5.10 -3.41 5.87
CA LYS A 44 5.96 -2.28 5.49
C LYS A 44 6.09 -2.14 3.97
N LEU A 45 6.23 -3.26 3.27
CA LEU A 45 6.28 -3.31 1.81
C LEU A 45 4.97 -2.82 1.17
N GLY A 46 3.82 -3.23 1.72
CA GLY A 46 2.50 -2.74 1.30
C GLY A 46 2.34 -1.23 1.49
N MET A 47 2.79 -0.69 2.63
CA MET A 47 2.78 0.76 2.88
C MET A 47 3.66 1.51 1.89
N LYS A 48 4.87 1.01 1.63
CA LYS A 48 5.78 1.60 0.62
C LYS A 48 5.16 1.59 -0.77
N ALA A 49 4.47 0.51 -1.15
CA ALA A 49 3.74 0.43 -2.42
C ALA A 49 2.60 1.45 -2.51
N ALA A 50 1.86 1.67 -1.41
CA ALA A 50 0.81 2.69 -1.35
C ALA A 50 1.39 4.11 -1.52
N GLU A 51 2.48 4.44 -0.82
CA GLU A 51 3.19 5.72 -0.98
C GLU A 51 3.72 5.92 -2.41
N LEU A 52 4.25 4.86 -3.02
CA LEU A 52 4.68 4.89 -4.42
C LEU A 52 3.51 5.17 -5.36
N LEU A 53 2.32 4.64 -5.08
CA LEU A 53 1.12 4.89 -5.89
C LEU A 53 0.69 6.37 -5.79
N GLU A 54 0.61 6.89 -4.57
CA GLU A 54 0.26 8.30 -4.31
C GLU A 54 1.22 9.28 -5.00
N THR A 55 2.51 8.93 -5.04
CA THR A 55 3.56 9.75 -5.66
C THR A 55 3.73 9.56 -7.17
N ALA A 56 3.22 8.43 -7.71
CA ALA A 56 3.18 8.14 -9.14
C ALA A 56 2.04 8.91 -9.84
N ASP A 57 0.89 9.01 -9.18
CA ASP A 57 -0.33 9.66 -9.69
C ASP A 57 -0.32 11.19 -9.55
N GLY A 58 0.80 11.81 -9.18
CA GLY A 58 0.99 13.25 -8.92
C GLY A 58 -0.07 14.20 -9.50
N GLY A 59 -1.19 14.35 -8.77
CA GLY A 59 -2.27 15.31 -9.00
C GLY A 59 -3.54 14.75 -9.66
N ASP A 60 -4.46 14.16 -8.88
CA ASP A 60 -5.93 14.42 -8.91
C ASP A 60 -6.75 13.43 -8.02
N ALA A 61 -6.16 12.39 -7.44
CA ALA A 61 -6.96 11.43 -6.67
C ALA A 61 -7.35 11.95 -5.28
N ALA A 62 -8.58 12.49 -5.22
CA ALA A 62 -9.45 12.64 -4.07
C ALA A 62 -9.06 13.69 -3.03
N LYS A 63 -9.55 14.91 -3.25
CA LYS A 63 -10.22 15.58 -2.11
C LYS A 63 -11.25 14.58 -1.58
N PRO A 64 -11.31 14.27 -0.27
CA PRO A 64 -12.53 13.69 0.24
C PRO A 64 -13.63 14.71 -0.12
N ASP A 65 -14.60 14.31 -0.94
CA ASP A 65 -15.92 14.94 -0.98
C ASP A 65 -16.53 14.72 0.41
N SER A 66 -15.99 15.41 1.41
CA SER A 66 -16.79 15.92 2.50
C SER A 66 -17.67 16.98 1.85
N GLU A 67 -18.75 16.54 1.21
CA GLU A 67 -19.94 17.36 1.03
C GLU A 67 -20.17 18.04 2.39
N PRO A 68 -20.16 19.38 2.48
CA PRO A 68 -20.60 20.02 3.70
C PRO A 68 -22.03 19.53 3.91
N MET A 69 -22.28 18.84 5.02
CA MET A 69 -23.64 18.67 5.51
C MET A 69 -24.21 20.09 5.58
N SER A 70 -25.06 20.42 4.61
CA SER A 70 -25.89 21.60 4.62
C SER A 70 -26.89 21.42 5.76
N ASP A 71 -26.46 21.80 6.97
CA ASP A 71 -27.38 22.15 8.05
C ASP A 71 -28.04 23.47 7.66
N ASP A 72 -29.02 23.40 6.77
CA ASP A 72 -29.96 24.50 6.54
C ASP A 72 -31.34 23.92 6.16
N GLU A 73 -32.14 23.63 7.20
CA GLU A 73 -33.60 23.77 7.18
C GLU A 73 -34.06 23.96 8.64
N GLU A 74 -34.02 25.19 9.15
CA GLU A 74 -35.09 26.18 9.09
C GLU A 74 -36.18 25.96 10.16
N ALA A 75 -36.28 26.96 11.04
CA ALA A 75 -37.40 27.36 11.87
C ALA A 75 -38.58 26.39 12.07
N ARG A 76 -38.75 25.93 13.31
CA ARG A 76 -40.07 25.77 13.95
C ARG A 76 -40.08 26.33 15.35
#